data_AF-A0A1I1CS55-F1
#
_entry.id   AF-A0A1I1CS55-F1
#
_cell.length_a   1.000
_cell.length_b   1.000
_cell.length_c   1.000
_cell.angle_alpha   90.00
_cell.angle_beta   90.00
_cell.angle_gamma   90.00
#
_symmetry.space_group_name_H-M   'P 1'
#
loop_
_entity.id
_entity.type
_entity.pdbx_description
1 polymer ?
#
loop_
_entity_poly.entity_id
_entity_poly.type
_entity_poly.pdbx_seq_one_letter_code
_entity_poly.pdbx_strand_id
1 'polypeptide(L)'
;MGVPLEYFNINSIEPLTQRWQIKKQDYLQNIYARRSANGIFAANIQFPQMQKWPFAQDFAALFEGATVIHLIRDNKVAQAASLATCMLTGRWSFEESTVTKNFSTWRLKLAARKAMQLIAEDEQLWQGWFRQRDIQPFVISTERVNREDLMLINEIAGFLGTDIDAASAQRMLGVDRGAYPGDLELKARLNALIEELSLR
;
A
#
# COMPACT_ATOMS: atom_id res chain seq x y z
N MET A 1 2.52 -19.00 -4.29
CA MET A 1 1.87 -18.01 -3.40
C MET A 1 0.51 -17.65 -3.97
N GLY A 2 -0.49 -17.41 -3.11
CA GLY A 2 -1.77 -16.81 -3.48
C GLY A 2 -1.64 -15.47 -4.21
N VAL A 3 -2.73 -14.93 -4.74
CA VAL A 3 -2.72 -13.62 -5.41
C VAL A 3 -2.72 -12.53 -4.34
N PRO A 4 -1.65 -11.72 -4.18
CA PRO A 4 -1.68 -10.61 -3.24
C PRO A 4 -2.65 -9.52 -3.74
N LEU A 5 -3.56 -9.09 -2.88
CA LEU A 5 -4.54 -8.03 -3.14
C LEU A 5 -4.83 -7.27 -1.84
N GLU A 6 -5.37 -6.07 -1.95
CA GLU A 6 -6.01 -5.37 -0.83
C GLU A 6 -7.38 -5.99 -0.49
N TYR A 7 -7.39 -7.18 0.10
CA TYR A 7 -8.62 -7.92 0.43
C TYR A 7 -9.53 -7.23 1.44
N PHE A 8 -9.01 -6.27 2.22
CA PHE A 8 -9.75 -5.52 3.23
C PHE A 8 -10.13 -4.11 2.77
N ASN A 9 -9.86 -3.77 1.51
CA ASN A 9 -10.39 -2.58 0.88
C ASN A 9 -11.89 -2.78 0.60
N ILE A 10 -12.72 -1.76 0.84
CA ILE A 10 -14.17 -1.85 0.57
C ILE A 10 -14.46 -2.18 -0.90
N ASN A 11 -13.62 -1.67 -1.81
CA ASN A 11 -13.69 -1.94 -3.24
C ASN A 11 -13.37 -3.40 -3.59
N SER A 12 -12.76 -4.15 -2.68
CA SER A 12 -12.53 -5.60 -2.81
C SER A 12 -13.59 -6.40 -2.07
N ILE A 13 -13.95 -6.00 -0.85
CA ILE A 13 -14.89 -6.72 0.00
C ILE A 13 -16.25 -6.87 -0.68
N GLU A 14 -16.81 -5.78 -1.22
CA GLU A 14 -18.16 -5.81 -1.81
C GLU A 14 -18.24 -6.75 -3.03
N PRO A 15 -17.38 -6.62 -4.07
CA PRO A 15 -17.42 -7.54 -5.20
C PRO A 15 -17.16 -8.99 -4.81
N LEU A 16 -16.24 -9.26 -3.87
CA LEU A 16 -15.90 -10.63 -3.47
C LEU A 16 -17.02 -11.27 -2.66
N THR A 17 -17.64 -10.55 -1.72
CA THR A 17 -18.78 -11.06 -0.94
C THR A 17 -19.99 -11.33 -1.84
N GLN A 18 -20.28 -10.45 -2.80
CA GLN A 18 -21.35 -10.66 -3.77
C GLN A 18 -21.07 -11.86 -4.69
N ARG A 19 -19.88 -11.89 -5.31
CA ARG A 19 -19.50 -12.94 -6.27
C ARG A 19 -19.53 -14.33 -5.64
N TRP A 20 -19.16 -14.45 -4.38
CA TRP A 20 -19.02 -15.74 -3.69
C TRP A 20 -20.10 -16.00 -2.64
N GLN A 21 -21.09 -15.10 -2.54
CA GLN A 21 -22.19 -15.20 -1.58
C GLN A 21 -21.70 -15.38 -0.13
N ILE A 22 -20.62 -14.67 0.22
CA ILE A 22 -19.99 -14.77 1.55
C ILE A 22 -20.68 -13.80 2.50
N LYS A 23 -21.08 -14.29 3.67
CA LYS A 23 -21.46 -13.43 4.78
C LYS A 23 -20.21 -12.77 5.36
N LYS A 24 -20.30 -11.48 5.71
CA LYS A 24 -19.14 -10.69 6.15
C LYS A 24 -18.39 -11.32 7.34
N GLN A 25 -19.09 -11.98 8.26
CA GLN A 25 -18.52 -12.68 9.41
C GLN A 25 -17.65 -13.89 9.05
N ASP A 26 -17.89 -14.49 7.88
CA ASP A 26 -17.16 -15.67 7.39
C ASP A 26 -16.10 -15.26 6.34
N TYR A 27 -15.87 -13.95 6.17
CA TYR A 27 -15.07 -13.40 5.06
C TYR A 27 -13.64 -13.93 5.06
N LEU A 28 -12.92 -13.79 6.18
CA LEU A 28 -11.50 -14.17 6.26
C LEU A 28 -11.29 -15.65 5.88
N GLN A 29 -12.06 -16.55 6.48
CA GLN A 29 -11.98 -17.99 6.19
C GLN A 29 -12.25 -18.29 4.71
N ASN A 30 -13.23 -17.61 4.10
CA ASN A 30 -13.56 -17.81 2.70
C ASN A 30 -12.49 -17.25 1.75
N ILE A 31 -11.87 -16.12 2.10
CA ILE A 31 -10.74 -15.56 1.35
C ILE A 31 -9.55 -16.52 1.43
N TYR A 32 -9.18 -17.00 2.63
CA TYR A 32 -8.09 -17.97 2.80
C TYR A 32 -8.29 -19.21 1.92
N ALA A 33 -9.48 -19.82 1.97
CA ALA A 33 -9.78 -21.02 1.19
C ALA A 33 -9.67 -20.82 -0.33
N ARG A 34 -9.92 -19.61 -0.84
CA ARG A 34 -10.00 -19.33 -2.30
C ARG A 34 -8.78 -18.62 -2.86
N ARG A 35 -8.03 -17.92 -2.02
CA ARG A 35 -6.93 -17.03 -2.44
C ARG A 35 -5.58 -17.49 -1.95
N SER A 36 -5.50 -18.60 -1.23
CA SER A 36 -4.23 -19.29 -0.97
C SER A 36 -3.82 -20.14 -2.16
N ALA A 37 -2.52 -20.19 -2.44
CA ALA A 37 -1.95 -21.16 -3.37
C ALA A 37 -0.66 -21.72 -2.80
N ASN A 38 -0.51 -23.05 -2.85
CA ASN A 38 0.54 -23.82 -2.17
C ASN A 38 0.57 -23.55 -0.65
N GLY A 39 -0.61 -23.41 -0.04
CA GLY A 39 -0.74 -23.13 1.40
C GLY A 39 -0.40 -21.69 1.81
N ILE A 40 0.04 -20.83 0.88
CA ILE A 40 0.42 -19.45 1.20
C ILE A 40 -0.68 -18.49 0.78
N PHE A 41 -1.21 -17.76 1.76
CA PHE A 41 -2.05 -16.58 1.58
C PHE A 41 -1.20 -15.31 1.63
N ALA A 42 -1.52 -14.31 0.81
CA ALA A 42 -0.85 -13.02 0.83
C ALA A 42 -1.89 -11.89 0.68
N ALA A 43 -1.74 -10.83 1.47
CA ALA A 43 -2.62 -9.65 1.43
C ALA A 43 -1.78 -8.37 1.55
N ASN A 44 -2.20 -7.33 0.84
CA ASN A 44 -1.78 -5.97 1.12
C ASN A 44 -2.81 -5.33 2.05
N ILE A 45 -2.38 -4.67 3.12
CA ILE A 45 -3.26 -4.11 4.15
C ILE A 45 -2.79 -2.70 4.45
N GLN A 46 -3.72 -1.75 4.39
CA GLN A 46 -3.51 -0.38 4.87
C GLN A 46 -4.12 -0.23 6.27
N PHE A 47 -3.53 0.57 7.16
CA PHE A 47 -4.02 0.67 8.55
C PHE A 47 -5.49 1.10 8.66
N PRO A 48 -6.00 2.06 7.85
CA PRO A 48 -7.40 2.46 7.90
C PRO A 48 -8.37 1.31 7.53
N GLN A 49 -7.91 0.30 6.79
CA GLN A 49 -8.71 -0.89 6.48
C GLN A 49 -8.89 -1.75 7.74
N MET A 50 -7.86 -1.84 8.58
CA MET A 50 -7.93 -2.53 9.86
C MET A 50 -8.91 -1.84 10.82
N GLN A 51 -8.84 -0.51 10.91
CA GLN A 51 -9.72 0.27 11.79
C GLN A 51 -11.19 0.20 11.40
N LYS A 52 -11.49 0.10 10.09
CA LYS A 52 -12.87 0.04 9.56
C LYS A 52 -13.45 -1.37 9.57
N TRP A 53 -12.62 -2.39 9.76
CA TRP A 53 -13.09 -3.76 9.76
C TRP A 53 -13.81 -4.10 11.07
N PRO A 54 -15.03 -4.64 11.02
CA PRO A 54 -15.85 -4.82 12.22
C PRO A 54 -15.42 -6.01 13.10
N PHE A 55 -14.55 -6.89 12.61
CA PHE A 55 -14.14 -8.12 13.29
C PHE A 55 -12.65 -8.05 13.65
N ALA A 56 -12.31 -7.34 14.74
CA ALA A 56 -10.92 -7.11 15.14
C ALA A 56 -10.10 -8.40 15.33
N GLN A 57 -10.76 -9.51 15.71
CA GLN A 57 -10.14 -10.83 15.86
C GLN A 57 -9.54 -11.36 14.54
N ASP A 58 -10.09 -10.95 13.39
CA ASP A 58 -9.62 -11.40 12.08
C ASP A 58 -8.19 -10.93 11.81
N PHE A 59 -7.86 -9.70 12.23
CA PHE A 59 -6.49 -9.20 12.08
C PHE A 59 -5.55 -9.83 13.09
N ALA A 60 -5.99 -10.10 14.32
CA ALA A 60 -5.16 -10.87 15.25
C ALA A 60 -4.78 -12.23 14.64
N ALA A 61 -5.75 -12.96 14.09
CA ALA A 61 -5.53 -14.24 13.42
C ALA A 61 -4.71 -14.11 12.13
N LEU A 62 -4.83 -13.01 11.38
CA LEU A 62 -4.07 -12.80 10.16
C LEU A 62 -2.59 -12.53 10.43
N PHE A 63 -2.27 -11.83 11.52
CA PHE A 63 -0.88 -11.56 11.91
C PHE A 63 -0.24 -12.73 12.69
N GLU A 64 -1.04 -13.64 13.26
CA GLU A 64 -0.53 -14.81 13.98
C GLU A 64 0.18 -15.77 13.01
N GLY A 65 1.49 -15.95 13.22
CA GLY A 65 2.33 -16.80 12.37
C GLY A 65 2.60 -16.24 10.97
N ALA A 66 2.18 -15.00 10.67
CA ALA A 66 2.40 -14.39 9.38
C ALA A 66 3.80 -13.79 9.26
N THR A 67 4.37 -13.93 8.08
CA THR A 67 5.52 -13.16 7.65
C THR A 67 5.07 -11.74 7.27
N VAL A 68 5.49 -10.75 8.04
CA VAL A 68 5.07 -9.35 7.83
C VAL A 68 6.14 -8.58 7.08
N ILE A 69 5.75 -8.01 5.94
CA ILE A 69 6.56 -7.07 5.17
C ILE A 69 5.93 -5.68 5.35
N HIS A 70 6.71 -4.73 5.87
CA HIS A 70 6.26 -3.35 6.05
C HIS A 70 6.88 -2.46 4.98
N LEU A 71 6.06 -2.08 3.99
CA LEU A 71 6.47 -1.18 2.92
C LEU A 71 6.41 0.27 3.42
N ILE A 72 7.57 0.92 3.46
CA ILE A 72 7.70 2.33 3.80
C ILE A 72 8.10 3.15 2.57
N ARG A 73 8.18 4.46 2.73
CA ARG A 73 8.74 5.36 1.72
C ARG A 73 9.68 6.33 2.41
N ASP A 74 10.94 6.36 2.00
CA ASP A 74 11.97 7.16 2.67
C ASP A 74 11.75 8.65 2.38
N ASN A 75 11.38 9.00 1.15
CA ASN A 75 11.09 10.38 0.77
C ASN A 75 9.64 10.78 1.13
N LYS A 76 9.47 11.30 2.35
CA LYS A 76 8.18 11.76 2.88
C LYS A 76 7.56 12.93 2.12
N VAL A 77 8.39 13.83 1.59
CA VAL A 77 7.93 14.95 0.77
C VAL A 77 7.26 14.42 -0.50
N ALA A 78 7.95 13.52 -1.21
CA ALA A 78 7.42 12.88 -2.42
C ALA A 78 6.19 12.02 -2.13
N GLN A 79 6.16 11.32 -0.99
CA GLN A 79 4.98 10.55 -0.56
C GLN A 79 3.78 11.47 -0.35
N ALA A 80 3.95 12.57 0.39
CA ALA A 80 2.89 13.53 0.67
C ALA A 80 2.40 14.24 -0.60
N ALA A 81 3.30 14.60 -1.52
CA ALA A 81 2.92 15.21 -2.80
C ALA A 81 2.10 14.23 -3.66
N SER A 82 2.51 12.96 -3.69
CA SER A 82 1.78 11.89 -4.37
C SER A 82 0.38 11.69 -3.78
N LEU A 83 0.27 11.60 -2.46
CA LEU A 83 -1.01 11.43 -1.78
C LEU A 83 -1.93 12.65 -1.97
N ALA A 84 -1.41 13.87 -1.82
CA ALA A 84 -2.18 15.09 -2.06
C ALA A 84 -2.68 15.17 -3.51
N THR A 85 -1.88 14.73 -4.48
CA THR A 85 -2.29 14.62 -5.89
C THR A 85 -3.47 13.66 -6.04
N CYS A 86 -3.40 12.47 -5.44
CA CYS A 86 -4.48 11.49 -5.47
C CYS A 86 -5.77 12.04 -4.83
N MET A 87 -5.65 12.74 -3.70
CA MET A 87 -6.79 13.36 -3.00
C MET A 87 -7.48 14.44 -3.83
N LEU A 88 -6.71 15.24 -4.59
CA LEU A 88 -7.25 16.32 -5.41
C LEU A 88 -7.94 15.80 -6.67
N THR A 89 -7.34 14.78 -7.27
CA THR A 89 -7.73 14.26 -8.59
C THR A 89 -8.71 13.09 -8.49
N GLY A 90 -8.77 12.42 -7.35
CA GLY A 90 -9.50 11.17 -7.15
C GLY A 90 -8.84 9.96 -7.83
N ARG A 91 -7.64 10.12 -8.43
CA ARG A 91 -6.95 9.06 -9.15
C ARG A 91 -5.83 8.47 -8.30
N TRP A 92 -5.93 7.17 -8.09
CA TRP A 92 -4.98 6.37 -7.32
C TRP A 92 -4.20 5.39 -8.21
N SER A 93 -4.57 5.31 -9.50
CA SER A 93 -3.91 4.48 -10.49
C SER A 93 -2.70 5.19 -11.12
N PHE A 94 -1.87 4.38 -11.75
CA PHE A 94 -0.63 4.76 -12.41
C PHE A 94 -0.84 5.23 -13.87
N GLU A 95 -2.08 5.41 -14.29
CA GLU A 95 -2.41 5.81 -15.66
C GLU A 95 -1.99 7.26 -15.92
N GLU A 96 -1.22 7.47 -16.99
CA GLU A 96 -0.96 8.80 -17.54
C GLU A 96 -2.26 9.49 -17.86
N SER A 97 -2.56 10.51 -17.07
CA SER A 97 -3.73 11.33 -17.29
C SER A 97 -3.52 12.71 -16.71
N THR A 98 -3.50 13.70 -17.60
CA THR A 98 -3.55 15.09 -17.18
C THR A 98 -4.94 15.38 -16.65
N VAL A 99 -5.04 15.44 -15.32
CA VAL A 99 -6.26 15.81 -14.59
C VAL A 99 -6.12 17.17 -13.93
N THR A 100 -5.09 17.93 -14.31
CA THR A 100 -4.78 19.24 -13.78
C THR A 100 -6.00 20.16 -13.93
N LYS A 101 -6.72 20.34 -12.83
CA LYS A 101 -7.69 21.42 -12.69
C LYS A 101 -6.94 22.62 -12.12
N ASN A 102 -7.42 23.83 -12.41
CA ASN A 102 -6.96 25.04 -11.74
C ASN A 102 -7.43 25.03 -10.27
N PHE A 103 -6.72 24.28 -9.43
CA PHE A 103 -6.94 24.25 -8.00
C PHE A 103 -6.41 25.53 -7.38
N SER A 104 -7.20 26.16 -6.50
CA SER A 104 -6.76 27.33 -5.76
C SER A 104 -5.58 26.99 -4.83
N THR A 105 -4.72 27.98 -4.57
CA THR A 105 -3.59 27.83 -3.63
C THR A 105 -4.04 27.34 -2.25
N TRP A 106 -5.21 27.79 -1.78
CA TRP A 106 -5.80 27.32 -0.54
C TRP A 106 -6.07 25.80 -0.57
N ARG A 107 -6.67 25.31 -1.66
CA ARG A 107 -7.01 23.89 -1.81
C ARG A 107 -5.76 23.01 -1.90
N LEU A 108 -4.71 23.49 -2.57
CA LEU A 108 -3.40 22.83 -2.61
C LEU A 108 -2.78 22.73 -1.20
N LYS A 109 -2.78 23.84 -0.45
CA LYS A 109 -2.28 23.88 0.94
C LYS A 109 -3.06 22.96 1.87
N LEU A 110 -4.38 22.90 1.73
CA LEU A 110 -5.21 21.99 2.52
C LEU A 110 -4.89 20.53 2.22
N ALA A 111 -4.77 20.16 0.93
CA ALA A 111 -4.42 18.80 0.52
C ALA A 111 -3.02 18.39 0.99
N ALA A 112 -2.02 19.27 0.84
CA ALA A 112 -0.65 19.04 1.30
C ALA A 112 -0.59 18.76 2.81
N ARG A 113 -1.20 19.63 3.63
CA ARG A 113 -1.25 19.43 5.09
C ARG A 113 -1.96 18.15 5.48
N LYS A 114 -3.09 17.85 4.84
CA LYS A 114 -3.84 16.64 5.14
C LYS A 114 -3.05 15.39 4.76
N ALA A 115 -2.34 15.40 3.64
CA ALA A 115 -1.48 14.30 3.22
C ALA A 115 -0.33 14.06 4.21
N MET A 116 0.38 15.12 4.62
CA MET A 116 1.45 15.03 5.64
C MET A 116 0.91 14.45 6.96
N GLN A 117 -0.23 14.95 7.43
CA GLN A 117 -0.88 14.45 8.64
C GLN A 117 -1.23 12.96 8.53
N LEU A 118 -1.90 12.56 7.44
CA LEU A 118 -2.32 11.16 7.25
C LEU A 118 -1.12 10.21 7.19
N ILE A 119 -0.02 10.60 6.55
CA ILE A 119 1.20 9.78 6.49
C ILE A 119 1.78 9.62 7.90
N ALA A 120 1.93 10.70 8.66
CA ALA A 120 2.46 10.64 10.01
C ALA A 120 1.58 9.78 10.95
N GLU A 121 0.25 9.93 10.85
CA GLU A 121 -0.72 9.13 11.60
C GLU A 121 -0.61 7.64 11.25
N ASP A 122 -0.58 7.30 9.96
CA ASP A 122 -0.49 5.90 9.50
C ASP A 122 0.79 5.22 9.97
N GLU A 123 1.93 5.90 9.89
CA GLU A 123 3.21 5.36 10.38
C GLU A 123 3.22 5.11 11.89
N GLN A 124 2.70 6.07 12.67
CA GLN A 124 2.59 5.90 14.12
C GLN A 124 1.67 4.74 14.49
N LEU A 125 0.56 4.58 13.77
CA LEU A 125 -0.38 3.50 13.97
C LEU A 125 0.25 2.13 13.69
N TRP A 126 0.96 1.98 12.57
CA TRP A 126 1.70 0.75 12.26
C TRP A 126 2.76 0.43 13.31
N GLN A 127 3.61 1.40 13.65
CA GLN A 127 4.66 1.22 14.66
C GLN A 127 4.06 0.82 16.02
N GLY A 128 2.97 1.47 16.42
CA GLY A 128 2.25 1.15 17.65
C GLY A 128 1.70 -0.27 17.62
N TRP A 129 1.08 -0.68 16.51
CA TRP A 129 0.53 -2.02 16.34
C TRP A 129 1.58 -3.11 16.44
N PHE A 130 2.71 -2.94 15.73
CA PHE A 130 3.81 -3.89 15.76
C PHE A 130 4.40 -4.02 17.16
N ARG A 131 4.67 -2.89 17.83
CA ARG A 131 5.20 -2.88 19.21
C ARG A 131 4.27 -3.56 20.20
N GLN A 132 2.97 -3.31 20.12
CA GLN A 132 1.98 -3.90 21.04
C GLN A 132 1.85 -5.42 20.89
N ARG A 133 2.28 -5.99 19.76
CA ARG A 133 2.12 -7.41 19.42
C ARG A 133 3.44 -8.16 19.25
N ASP A 134 4.55 -7.50 19.58
CA ASP A 134 5.90 -8.02 19.38
C ASP A 134 6.16 -8.54 17.95
N ILE A 135 5.60 -7.82 16.95
CA ILE A 135 5.81 -8.13 15.54
C ILE A 135 7.08 -7.41 15.09
N GLN A 136 8.02 -8.17 14.51
CA GLN A 136 9.23 -7.64 13.88
C GLN A 136 9.08 -7.73 12.35
N PRO A 137 8.58 -6.69 11.67
CA PRO A 137 8.36 -6.75 10.23
C PRO A 137 9.68 -6.65 9.46
N PHE A 138 9.75 -7.30 8.29
CA PHE A 138 10.78 -7.01 7.31
C PHE A 138 10.47 -5.68 6.61
N VAL A 139 11.22 -4.64 6.95
CA VAL A 139 10.99 -3.28 6.45
C VAL A 139 11.67 -3.09 5.10
N ILE A 140 10.90 -2.63 4.11
CA ILE A 140 11.38 -2.37 2.75
C ILE A 140 10.92 -0.97 2.36
N SER A 141 11.80 -0.13 1.80
CA SER A 141 11.39 1.15 1.24
C SER A 141 10.95 1.04 -0.21
N THR A 142 10.00 1.89 -0.60
CA THR A 142 9.53 2.02 -1.98
C THR A 142 10.69 2.36 -2.91
N GLU A 143 11.63 3.19 -2.46
CA GLU A 143 12.85 3.55 -3.18
C GLU A 143 13.73 2.33 -3.48
N ARG A 144 13.76 1.34 -2.58
CA ARG A 144 14.43 0.05 -2.80
C ARG A 144 13.66 -0.80 -3.80
N VAL A 145 12.33 -0.89 -3.67
CA VAL A 145 11.48 -1.63 -4.61
C VAL A 145 11.65 -1.10 -6.04
N ASN A 146 11.70 0.23 -6.20
CA ASN A 146 11.84 0.90 -7.49
C ASN A 146 13.22 0.75 -8.15
N ARG A 147 14.19 0.10 -7.50
CA ARG A 147 15.46 -0.27 -8.16
C ARG A 147 15.27 -1.43 -9.14
N GLU A 148 14.12 -2.11 -9.07
CA GLU A 148 13.75 -3.20 -9.98
C GLU A 148 14.81 -4.30 -10.05
N ASP A 149 15.49 -4.59 -8.94
CA ASP A 149 16.52 -5.62 -8.88
C ASP A 149 15.96 -6.97 -8.37
N LEU A 150 16.55 -8.06 -8.87
CA LEU A 150 16.23 -9.41 -8.42
C LEU A 150 16.73 -9.69 -7.00
N MET A 151 17.63 -8.85 -6.45
CA MET A 151 18.17 -9.08 -5.11
C MET A 151 17.08 -8.95 -4.06
N LEU A 152 16.24 -7.91 -4.15
CA LEU A 152 15.11 -7.74 -3.25
C LEU A 152 14.12 -8.90 -3.33
N ILE A 153 13.81 -9.38 -4.53
CA ILE A 153 12.89 -10.51 -4.73
C ILE A 153 13.45 -11.78 -4.09
N ASN A 154 14.75 -12.04 -4.26
CA ASN A 154 15.43 -13.17 -3.62
C ASN A 154 15.43 -13.06 -2.08
N GLU A 155 15.67 -11.87 -1.53
CA GLU A 155 15.61 -11.65 -0.08
C GLU A 155 14.21 -11.91 0.49
N ILE A 156 13.17 -11.39 -0.16
CA ILE A 156 11.78 -11.64 0.25
C ILE A 156 11.46 -13.14 0.17
N ALA A 157 11.90 -13.82 -0.88
CA ALA A 157 11.67 -15.24 -1.05
C ALA A 157 12.40 -16.08 0.02
N GLY A 158 13.65 -15.74 0.33
CA GLY A 158 14.40 -16.32 1.44
C GLY A 158 13.73 -16.08 2.79
N PHE A 159 13.20 -14.88 3.02
CA PHE A 159 12.43 -14.53 4.22
C PHE A 159 11.11 -15.32 4.32
N LEU A 160 10.46 -15.60 3.20
CA LEU A 160 9.25 -16.42 3.11
C LEU A 160 9.54 -17.94 3.10
N GLY A 161 10.80 -18.35 3.04
CA GLY A 161 11.20 -19.76 2.90
C GLY A 161 10.71 -20.41 1.60
N THR A 162 10.67 -19.65 0.51
CA THR A 162 10.17 -20.10 -0.79
C THR A 162 11.19 -19.85 -1.90
N ASP A 163 11.14 -20.65 -2.96
CA ASP A 163 11.99 -20.45 -4.14
C ASP A 163 11.35 -19.45 -5.11
N ILE A 164 12.19 -18.68 -5.80
CA ILE A 164 11.72 -17.76 -6.85
C ILE A 164 11.57 -18.48 -8.18
N ASP A 165 10.50 -18.18 -8.91
CA ASP A 165 10.49 -18.35 -10.37
C ASP A 165 11.18 -17.13 -10.98
N ALA A 166 12.48 -17.24 -11.21
CA ALA A 166 13.31 -16.16 -11.76
C ALA A 166 12.79 -15.65 -13.11
N ALA A 167 12.23 -16.52 -13.96
CA ALA A 167 11.69 -16.12 -15.25
C ALA A 167 10.41 -15.29 -15.08
N SER A 168 9.52 -15.68 -14.16
CA SER A 168 8.34 -14.87 -13.81
C SER A 168 8.71 -13.55 -13.16
N ALA A 169 9.67 -13.55 -12.23
CA ALA A 169 10.15 -12.34 -11.57
C ALA A 169 10.73 -11.34 -12.59
N GLN A 170 11.59 -11.82 -13.50
CA GLN A 170 12.17 -10.97 -14.55
C GLN A 170 11.11 -10.39 -15.49
N ARG A 171 10.06 -11.16 -15.82
CA ARG A 171 8.94 -10.65 -16.62
C ARG A 171 8.20 -9.54 -15.89
N MET A 172 7.91 -9.69 -14.60
CA MET A 172 7.20 -8.68 -13.81
C MET A 172 8.00 -7.39 -13.67
N LEU A 173 9.31 -7.47 -13.46
CA LEU A 173 10.19 -6.30 -13.45
C LEU A 173 10.20 -5.56 -14.81
N GLY A 174 10.01 -6.29 -15.92
CA GLY A 174 9.90 -5.69 -17.24
C GLY A 174 8.60 -4.95 -17.54
N VAL A 175 7.52 -5.24 -16.79
CA VAL A 175 6.19 -4.63 -17.00
C VAL A 175 6.10 -3.21 -16.42
N ASP A 176 6.91 -2.87 -15.40
CA ASP A 176 6.77 -1.63 -14.63
C ASP A 176 7.63 -0.45 -15.14
N ARG A 177 8.39 -0.64 -16.23
CA ARG A 177 9.25 0.40 -16.80
C ARG A 177 8.43 1.60 -17.32
N GLY A 178 8.27 2.61 -16.46
CA GLY A 178 7.64 3.88 -16.82
C GLY A 178 6.26 4.12 -16.23
N ALA A 179 5.80 3.37 -15.23
CA ALA A 179 4.45 3.53 -14.65
C ALA A 179 4.25 4.78 -13.77
N TYR A 180 5.24 5.64 -13.58
CA TYR A 180 5.18 6.72 -12.58
C TYR A 180 5.00 8.18 -13.03
N PRO A 181 4.60 8.51 -14.27
CA PRO A 181 4.47 9.91 -14.67
C PRO A 181 3.37 10.60 -13.85
N GLY A 182 2.13 10.10 -13.87
CA GLY A 182 0.98 10.79 -13.28
C GLY A 182 0.92 12.27 -13.69
N ASP A 183 0.26 13.12 -12.90
CA ASP A 183 0.28 14.58 -13.13
C ASP A 183 1.58 15.19 -12.58
N LEU A 184 2.63 15.20 -13.41
CA LEU A 184 3.97 15.67 -13.03
C LEU A 184 4.00 17.14 -12.60
N GLU A 185 3.21 17.99 -13.25
CA GLU A 185 3.15 19.42 -12.91
C GLU A 185 2.53 19.63 -11.53
N LEU A 186 1.37 19.00 -11.28
CA LEU A 186 0.70 19.09 -9.99
C LEU A 186 1.56 18.50 -8.87
N LYS A 187 2.23 17.36 -9.12
CA LYS A 187 3.17 16.76 -8.17
C LYS A 187 4.33 17.71 -7.85
N ALA A 188 4.93 18.36 -8.85
CA ALA A 188 6.03 19.31 -8.63
C ALA A 188 5.59 20.50 -7.79
N ARG A 189 4.41 21.07 -8.08
CA ARG A 189 3.82 22.16 -7.30
C ARG A 189 3.54 21.76 -5.86
N LEU A 190 3.03 20.55 -5.63
CA LEU A 190 2.78 20.02 -4.30
C LEU A 190 4.07 19.72 -3.54
N ASN A 191 5.11 19.19 -4.18
CA ASN A 191 6.43 18.99 -3.57
C ASN A 191 6.99 20.30 -3.01
N ALA A 192 7.11 21.34 -3.85
CA ALA A 192 7.62 22.64 -3.43
C ALA A 192 6.81 23.24 -2.28
N LEU A 193 5.48 23.07 -2.32
CA LEU A 193 4.60 23.54 -1.27
C LEU A 193 4.77 22.75 0.05
N ILE A 194 4.98 21.44 -0.01
CA ILE A 194 5.21 20.61 1.17
C ILE A 194 6.56 20.98 1.80
N GLU A 195 7.60 21.18 1.00
CA GLU A 195 8.89 21.67 1.49
C GLU A 195 8.74 23.02 2.23
N GLU A 196 8.01 23.98 1.64
CA GLU A 196 7.71 25.27 2.30
C GLU A 196 6.99 25.08 3.64
N LEU A 197 6.03 24.15 3.71
CA LEU A 197 5.25 23.88 4.91
C LEU A 197 6.03 23.13 5.99
N SER A 198 6.99 22.27 5.61
CA SER A 198 7.83 21.51 6.54
C SER A 198 8.91 22.35 7.22
N LEU A 199 9.25 23.52 6.67
CA LEU A 199 10.24 24.45 7.22
C LEU A 199 9.66 25.43 8.25
N ARG A 200 8.35 25.39 8.51
CA ARG A 200 7.64 26.28 9.45
C ARG A 200 7.18 25.53 10.68
#